data_AF-A0A7C4YLD1-F1
#
_entry.id   AF-A0A7C4YLD1-F1
#
_cell.length_a   1.000
_cell.length_b   1.000
_cell.length_c   1.000
_cell.angle_alpha   90.00
_cell.angle_beta   90.00
_cell.angle_gamma   90.00
#
_symmetry.space_group_name_H-M   'P 1'
#
loop_
_entity.id
_entity.type
_entity.pdbx_description
1 polymer ?
#
loop_
_entity_poly.entity_id
_entity_poly.type
_entity_poly.pdbx_seq_one_letter_code
_entity_poly.pdbx_strand_id
1 'polypeptide(L)'
;MDKTARFLFAFALFCGIVILAGCIPRTKSPTTTSSTGGGSGGNLDPFFGPVQAGRKGAQNLVTANEMRNIHIFINHALDMPSKEQIMAAMKQEDPKGFQLIQDGQIILTGAKTREGVWAYEKDAPTKGGWVVTSSGPEKMSAQQVQQLLQNQP
;
A
#
# COMPACT_ATOMS: atom_id res chain seq x y z
N MET A 1 25.90 -36.40 -29.25
CA MET A 1 26.96 -35.38 -29.44
C MET A 1 26.39 -34.02 -29.00
N ASP A 2 25.93 -33.89 -27.76
CA ASP A 2 26.69 -33.69 -26.52
C ASP A 2 27.37 -32.31 -26.43
N LYS A 3 26.73 -31.40 -25.71
CA LYS A 3 27.36 -30.65 -24.61
C LYS A 3 26.30 -29.93 -23.76
N THR A 4 25.73 -30.74 -22.88
CA THR A 4 25.26 -30.39 -21.54
C THR A 4 26.36 -29.71 -20.72
N ALA A 5 25.93 -29.03 -19.65
CA ALA A 5 26.69 -28.49 -18.50
C ALA A 5 27.06 -27.00 -18.64
N ARG A 6 26.82 -26.12 -17.66
CA ARG A 6 26.79 -26.32 -16.20
C ARG A 6 25.86 -25.31 -15.53
N PHE A 7 24.77 -25.83 -14.95
CA PHE A 7 24.11 -25.27 -13.79
C PHE A 7 25.14 -25.16 -12.66
N LEU A 8 25.48 -23.95 -12.23
CA LEU A 8 26.27 -23.71 -11.01
C LEU A 8 25.34 -23.18 -9.94
N PHE A 9 24.75 -24.14 -9.22
CA PHE A 9 24.26 -23.99 -7.87
C PHE A 9 25.41 -23.50 -6.97
N ALA A 10 25.29 -22.29 -6.43
CA ALA A 10 26.09 -21.84 -5.29
C ALA A 10 25.12 -21.43 -4.17
N PHE A 11 24.43 -22.44 -3.63
CA PHE A 11 23.55 -22.32 -2.47
C PHE A 11 24.23 -23.01 -1.28
N ALA A 12 25.18 -22.32 -0.65
CA ALA A 12 25.71 -22.67 0.68
C ALA A 12 26.70 -21.61 1.14
N LEU A 13 26.24 -20.65 1.96
CA LEU A 13 27.12 -20.09 2.99
C LEU A 13 26.31 -19.73 4.24
N PHE A 14 26.47 -20.60 5.23
CA PHE A 14 26.43 -20.33 6.65
C PHE A 14 25.12 -19.84 7.29
N CYS A 15 24.37 -20.87 7.70
CA CYS A 15 23.63 -20.90 8.95
C CYS A 15 24.58 -20.62 10.13
N GLY A 16 24.23 -19.67 11.01
CA GLY A 16 24.84 -19.54 12.33
C GLY A 16 25.11 -18.11 12.78
N ILE A 17 24.17 -17.53 13.54
CA ILE A 17 24.35 -17.02 14.92
C ILE A 17 22.94 -16.72 15.44
N VAL A 18 22.40 -17.64 16.24
CA VAL A 18 21.27 -17.41 17.14
C VAL A 18 21.84 -17.40 18.54
N ILE A 19 22.03 -16.22 19.13
CA ILE A 19 22.43 -16.10 20.54
C ILE A 19 21.81 -14.84 21.17
N LEU A 20 20.97 -15.11 22.19
CA LEU A 20 20.70 -14.38 23.44
C LEU A 20 19.82 -13.12 23.48
N ALA A 21 18.61 -13.36 24.03
CA ALA A 21 18.15 -12.85 25.33
C ALA A 21 18.21 -11.33 25.61
N GLY A 22 17.03 -10.74 25.77
CA GLY A 22 16.87 -9.40 26.34
C GLY A 22 15.40 -9.02 26.54
N CYS A 23 14.69 -9.73 27.42
CA CYS A 23 13.41 -9.28 27.96
C CYS A 23 13.64 -8.03 28.83
N ILE A 24 13.14 -6.86 28.41
CA ILE A 24 12.97 -5.70 29.29
C ILE A 24 11.48 -5.42 29.44
N PRO A 25 10.85 -5.80 30.57
CA PRO A 25 9.51 -5.32 30.91
C PRO A 25 9.60 -3.87 31.37
N ARG A 26 9.02 -2.93 30.59
CA ARG A 26 8.75 -1.58 31.10
C ARG A 26 7.43 -1.57 31.87
N THR A 27 7.62 -1.47 33.17
CA THR A 27 6.74 -1.01 34.25
C THR A 27 5.64 -0.02 33.84
N LYS A 28 4.43 -0.33 34.31
CA LYS A 28 3.26 0.55 34.46
C LYS A 28 3.59 1.82 35.23
N SER A 29 2.92 2.93 34.89
CA SER A 29 2.14 3.82 35.80
C SER A 29 1.71 5.09 35.04
N PRO A 30 0.67 5.84 35.47
CA PRO A 30 -0.43 5.51 36.36
C PRO A 30 -1.81 5.71 35.71
N THR A 31 -2.77 5.02 36.30
CA THR A 31 -4.21 5.22 36.20
C THR A 31 -4.62 6.68 36.48
N THR A 32 -5.40 7.28 35.59
CA THR A 32 -6.55 8.12 35.99
C THR A 32 -7.82 7.40 35.59
N THR A 33 -8.38 6.71 36.57
CA THR A 33 -9.78 6.32 36.60
C THR A 33 -10.61 7.59 36.73
N SER A 34 -11.56 7.77 35.83
CA SER A 34 -12.89 8.27 36.18
C SER A 34 -13.89 7.56 35.28
N SER A 35 -14.23 6.37 35.77
CA SER A 35 -15.39 5.56 35.45
C SER A 35 -16.70 6.33 35.63
N THR A 36 -17.69 6.08 34.77
CA THR A 36 -19.10 5.91 35.20
C THR A 36 -19.83 4.97 34.23
N GLY A 37 -20.21 3.80 34.76
CA GLY A 37 -21.14 2.82 34.18
C GLY A 37 -20.44 1.65 33.48
N GLY A 38 -20.43 0.40 33.95
CA GLY A 38 -21.21 -0.28 34.98
C GLY A 38 -21.80 -1.57 34.38
N GLY A 39 -21.49 -2.73 34.98
CA GLY A 39 -22.02 -4.07 34.64
C GLY A 39 -21.03 -4.92 33.83
N SER A 40 -20.32 -5.92 34.36
CA SER A 40 -20.67 -7.05 35.24
C SER A 40 -21.78 -7.94 34.69
N GLY A 41 -21.44 -9.21 34.47
CA GLY A 41 -22.40 -10.30 34.40
C GLY A 41 -22.46 -10.98 33.04
N GLY A 42 -21.99 -12.22 32.99
CA GLY A 42 -22.34 -13.13 31.91
C GLY A 42 -23.79 -13.63 32.01
N ASN A 43 -24.07 -14.57 31.11
CA ASN A 43 -25.29 -15.34 30.88
C ASN A 43 -26.37 -14.73 29.96
N LEU A 44 -26.41 -15.34 28.76
CA LEU A 44 -27.58 -15.96 28.10
C LEU A 44 -28.83 -15.10 27.86
N ASP A 45 -28.91 -14.51 26.66
CA ASP A 45 -30.18 -14.25 25.97
C ASP A 45 -30.01 -14.46 24.44
N PRO A 46 -30.89 -15.22 23.75
CA PRO A 46 -30.70 -15.61 22.34
C PRO A 46 -31.39 -14.68 21.32
N PHE A 47 -31.65 -13.42 21.63
CA PHE A 47 -32.60 -12.61 20.83
C PHE A 47 -32.03 -11.45 20.00
N PHE A 48 -30.73 -11.19 20.03
CA PHE A 48 -30.13 -10.18 19.16
C PHE A 48 -28.94 -10.79 18.43
N GLY A 49 -29.18 -11.15 17.17
CA GLY A 49 -28.15 -11.65 16.27
C GLY A 49 -26.96 -10.70 16.22
N PRO A 50 -25.75 -11.20 15.92
CA PRO A 50 -24.58 -10.35 15.81
C PRO A 50 -24.91 -9.26 14.79
N VAL A 51 -25.03 -8.03 15.26
CA VAL A 51 -24.89 -6.85 14.41
C VAL A 51 -23.53 -7.05 13.77
N GLN A 52 -23.55 -7.53 12.53
CA GLN A 52 -22.38 -7.56 11.69
C GLN A 52 -21.93 -6.10 11.68
N ALA A 53 -20.90 -5.81 12.47
CA ALA A 53 -20.10 -4.63 12.29
C ALA A 53 -19.63 -4.76 10.85
N GLY A 54 -20.40 -4.13 9.94
CA GLY A 54 -20.10 -4.06 8.54
C GLY A 54 -18.66 -3.66 8.48
N ARG A 55 -17.83 -4.53 7.88
CA ARG A 55 -16.39 -4.36 7.81
C ARG A 55 -16.15 -2.99 7.20
N LYS A 56 -15.98 -1.98 8.06
CA LYS A 56 -15.46 -0.67 7.71
C LYS A 56 -14.13 -1.04 7.10
N GLY A 57 -14.06 -0.92 5.77
CA GLY A 57 -12.97 -1.45 4.97
C GLY A 57 -11.67 -1.16 5.68
N ALA A 58 -10.88 -2.22 5.92
CA ALA A 58 -9.47 -2.02 6.18
C ALA A 58 -9.01 -1.11 5.05
N GLN A 59 -8.75 0.17 5.38
CA GLN A 59 -8.26 1.12 4.40
C GLN A 59 -6.92 0.53 3.99
N ASN A 60 -6.91 -0.14 2.83
CA ASN A 60 -5.69 -0.73 2.32
C ASN A 60 -4.75 0.44 2.11
N LEU A 61 -3.80 0.58 3.03
CA LEU A 61 -2.89 1.71 3.06
C LEU A 61 -2.04 1.64 1.80
N VAL A 62 -2.09 2.70 1.00
CA VAL A 62 -1.21 2.84 -0.17
C VAL A 62 0.21 2.99 0.33
N THR A 63 1.12 2.10 -0.08
CA THR A 63 2.53 2.16 0.29
C THR A 63 3.38 2.66 -0.87
N ALA A 64 4.62 3.04 -0.56
CA ALA A 64 5.59 3.47 -1.56
C ALA A 64 5.85 2.37 -2.60
N ASN A 65 5.71 1.10 -2.23
CA ASN A 65 6.02 -0.03 -3.10
C ASN A 65 5.03 -0.14 -4.24
N GLU A 66 3.72 -0.06 -3.96
CA GLU A 66 2.71 -0.16 -5.02
C GLU A 66 2.81 1.04 -5.98
N MET A 67 3.07 2.24 -5.44
CA MET A 67 3.29 3.45 -6.26
C MET A 67 4.58 3.38 -7.09
N ARG A 68 5.64 2.74 -6.56
CA ARG A 68 6.88 2.49 -7.30
C ARG A 68 6.67 1.51 -8.44
N ASN A 69 5.86 0.47 -8.25
CA ASN A 69 5.57 -0.47 -9.32
C ASN A 69 4.83 0.21 -10.48
N ILE A 70 3.89 1.14 -10.19
CA ILE A 70 3.25 1.98 -11.23
C ILE A 70 4.31 2.78 -11.99
N HIS A 71 5.22 3.42 -11.25
CA HIS A 71 6.28 4.23 -11.86
C HIS A 71 7.19 3.41 -12.78
N ILE A 72 7.67 2.26 -12.31
CA ILE A 72 8.56 1.38 -13.09
C ILE A 72 7.87 0.95 -14.39
N PHE A 73 6.62 0.51 -14.29
CA PHE A 73 5.86 0.06 -15.45
C PHE A 73 5.69 1.18 -16.49
N ILE A 74 5.23 2.36 -16.07
CA ILE A 74 5.02 3.49 -16.99
C ILE A 74 6.35 3.99 -17.58
N ASN A 75 7.41 4.02 -16.77
CA ASN A 75 8.72 4.53 -17.21
C ASN A 75 9.39 3.61 -18.23
N HIS A 76 9.19 2.29 -18.12
CA HIS A 76 9.75 1.28 -19.02
C HIS A 76 8.89 1.04 -20.28
N ALA A 77 7.66 1.54 -20.31
CA ALA A 77 6.83 1.49 -21.50
C ALA A 77 7.44 2.34 -22.63
N LEU A 78 7.35 1.86 -23.87
CA LEU A 78 7.83 2.60 -25.05
C LEU A 78 6.97 3.86 -25.27
N ASP A 79 5.65 3.66 -25.28
CA ASP A 79 4.64 4.70 -25.35
C ASP A 79 3.87 4.83 -24.03
N MET A 80 3.14 5.93 -23.84
CA MET A 80 2.36 6.15 -22.62
C MET A 80 1.24 5.12 -22.53
N PRO A 81 1.25 4.22 -21.52
CA PRO A 81 0.31 3.11 -21.46
C PRO A 81 -1.09 3.57 -21.09
N SER A 82 -2.09 2.86 -21.61
CA SER A 82 -3.49 3.09 -21.22
C SER A 82 -3.77 2.61 -19.80
N LYS A 83 -4.87 3.06 -19.20
CA LYS A 83 -5.27 2.60 -17.86
C LYS A 83 -5.46 1.08 -17.81
N GLU A 84 -6.00 0.50 -18.87
CA GLU A 84 -6.22 -0.94 -19.00
C GLU A 84 -4.90 -1.71 -19.04
N GLN A 85 -3.88 -1.18 -19.74
CA GLN A 85 -2.55 -1.79 -19.79
C GLN A 85 -1.86 -1.74 -18.43
N ILE A 86 -1.93 -0.60 -17.73
CA ILE A 86 -1.42 -0.46 -16.36
C ILE A 86 -2.11 -1.46 -15.43
N MET A 87 -3.45 -1.57 -15.51
CA MET A 87 -4.21 -2.53 -14.71
C MET A 87 -3.85 -3.98 -15.01
N ALA A 88 -3.65 -4.33 -16.29
CA ALA A 88 -3.25 -5.69 -16.70
C ALA A 88 -1.86 -6.05 -16.16
N ALA A 89 -0.90 -5.13 -16.26
CA ALA A 89 0.44 -5.33 -15.71
C ALA A 89 0.42 -5.45 -14.19
N MET A 90 -0.33 -4.56 -13.51
CA MET A 90 -0.47 -4.62 -12.05
C MET A 90 -1.09 -5.90 -11.57
N LYS A 91 -2.06 -6.45 -12.29
CA LYS A 91 -2.65 -7.75 -11.93
C LYS A 91 -1.60 -8.88 -11.90
N GLN A 92 -0.55 -8.79 -12.71
CA GLN A 92 0.50 -9.80 -12.80
C GLN A 92 1.67 -9.53 -11.83
N GLU A 93 2.13 -8.29 -11.75
CA GLU A 93 3.34 -7.92 -11.01
C GLU A 93 3.06 -7.52 -9.55
N ASP A 94 1.92 -6.86 -9.30
CA ASP A 94 1.53 -6.37 -7.98
C ASP A 94 0.01 -6.49 -7.76
N PRO A 95 -0.49 -7.69 -7.45
CA PRO A 95 -1.92 -7.93 -7.25
C PRO A 95 -2.54 -7.04 -6.16
N LYS A 96 -1.73 -6.60 -5.18
CA LYS A 96 -2.17 -5.69 -4.14
C LYS A 96 -2.35 -4.27 -4.68
N GLY A 97 -1.38 -3.77 -5.45
CA GLY A 97 -1.50 -2.51 -6.18
C GLY A 97 -2.70 -2.51 -7.13
N PHE A 98 -2.93 -3.61 -7.83
CA PHE A 98 -4.13 -3.79 -8.66
C PHE A 98 -5.43 -3.66 -7.85
N GLN A 99 -5.52 -4.30 -6.69
CA GLN A 99 -6.70 -4.19 -5.83
C GLN A 99 -6.89 -2.76 -5.32
N LEU A 100 -5.81 -2.05 -4.97
CA LEU A 100 -5.87 -0.64 -4.57
C LEU A 100 -6.40 0.27 -5.69
N ILE A 101 -6.05 -0.01 -6.94
CA ILE A 101 -6.56 0.71 -8.11
C ILE A 101 -8.06 0.39 -8.30
N GLN A 102 -8.46 -0.88 -8.20
CA GLN A 102 -9.87 -1.28 -8.30
C GLN A 102 -10.76 -0.70 -7.19
N ASP A 103 -10.25 -0.70 -5.96
CA ASP A 103 -10.91 -0.13 -4.78
C ASP A 103 -10.96 1.40 -4.82
N GLY A 104 -10.32 2.02 -5.83
CA GLY A 104 -10.24 3.46 -6.03
C GLY A 104 -9.38 4.16 -4.97
N GLN A 105 -8.49 3.44 -4.27
CA GLN A 105 -7.52 4.02 -3.34
C GLN A 105 -6.34 4.66 -4.09
N ILE A 106 -5.99 4.12 -5.26
CA ILE A 106 -5.05 4.73 -6.21
C ILE A 106 -5.83 5.16 -7.44
N ILE A 107 -5.71 6.43 -7.80
CA ILE A 107 -6.32 7.01 -8.99
C ILE A 107 -5.26 7.16 -10.07
N LEU A 108 -5.47 6.47 -11.20
CA LEU A 108 -4.71 6.67 -12.42
C LEU A 108 -5.29 7.89 -13.17
N THR A 109 -4.48 8.92 -13.40
CA THR A 109 -4.93 10.12 -14.14
C THR A 109 -5.25 9.79 -15.58
N GLY A 110 -4.45 8.90 -16.19
CA GLY A 110 -4.48 8.66 -17.64
C GLY A 110 -3.73 9.74 -18.41
N ALA A 111 -2.71 10.33 -17.77
CA ALA A 111 -1.79 11.25 -18.43
C ALA A 111 -1.33 10.68 -19.78
N LYS A 112 -1.35 11.52 -20.82
CA LYS A 112 -0.97 11.14 -22.20
C LYS A 112 0.48 11.49 -22.50
N THR A 113 1.09 12.30 -21.65
CA THR A 113 2.47 12.74 -21.75
C THR A 113 3.29 12.11 -20.64
N ARG A 114 4.60 12.02 -20.84
CA ARG A 114 5.52 11.58 -19.78
C ARG A 114 5.65 12.61 -18.66
N GLU A 115 5.21 13.84 -18.87
CA GLU A 115 5.25 14.90 -17.87
C GLU A 115 3.97 14.92 -17.03
N GLY A 116 4.10 15.28 -15.75
CA GLY A 116 2.98 15.44 -14.84
C GLY A 116 2.69 14.24 -13.95
N VAL A 117 1.47 14.19 -13.41
CA VAL A 117 1.02 13.18 -12.46
C VAL A 117 0.44 11.98 -13.21
N TRP A 118 1.02 10.81 -13.00
CA TRP A 118 0.57 9.56 -13.60
C TRP A 118 -0.45 8.83 -12.72
N ALA A 119 -0.23 8.85 -11.41
CA ALA A 119 -1.12 8.28 -10.43
C ALA A 119 -1.03 9.03 -9.11
N TYR A 120 -2.09 9.00 -8.31
CA TYR A 120 -2.08 9.58 -6.96
C TYR A 120 -3.02 8.81 -6.04
N GLU A 121 -2.76 8.89 -4.74
CA GLU A 121 -3.64 8.32 -3.72
C GLU A 121 -4.95 9.12 -3.63
N LYS A 122 -6.09 8.45 -3.48
CA LYS A 122 -7.43 9.07 -3.46
C LYS A 122 -7.52 10.28 -2.53
N ASP A 123 -6.94 10.15 -1.35
CA ASP A 123 -6.98 11.19 -0.32
C ASP A 123 -5.91 12.28 -0.53
N ALA A 124 -4.96 12.09 -1.47
CA ALA A 124 -3.84 13.00 -1.67
C ALA A 124 -4.25 14.46 -1.97
N PRO A 125 -5.29 14.75 -2.78
CA PRO A 125 -5.73 16.13 -2.99
C PRO A 125 -6.31 16.80 -1.74
N THR A 126 -6.70 16.04 -0.72
CA THR A 126 -7.35 16.59 0.50
C THR A 126 -6.45 16.56 1.72
N LYS A 127 -5.67 15.49 1.91
CA LYS A 127 -4.83 15.26 3.09
C LYS A 127 -3.33 15.23 2.77
N GLY A 128 -2.95 15.29 1.49
CA GLY A 128 -1.62 14.88 1.05
C GLY A 128 -1.51 13.36 1.03
N GLY A 129 -0.46 12.86 0.39
CA GLY A 129 -0.33 11.43 0.16
C GLY A 129 0.70 11.13 -0.91
N TRP A 130 0.68 9.89 -1.38
CA TRP A 130 1.57 9.46 -2.44
C TRP A 130 1.09 9.94 -3.81
N VAL A 131 2.04 10.44 -4.61
CA VAL A 131 1.85 10.85 -6.00
C VAL A 131 2.97 10.24 -6.83
N VAL A 132 2.63 9.76 -8.01
CA VAL A 132 3.59 9.23 -8.98
C VAL A 132 3.72 10.25 -10.11
N THR A 133 4.93 10.74 -10.31
CA THR A 133 5.33 11.60 -11.43
C THR A 133 6.46 10.92 -12.23
N SER A 134 6.97 11.58 -13.27
CA SER A 134 8.14 11.12 -14.02
C SER A 134 9.37 10.88 -13.14
N SER A 135 9.56 11.69 -12.11
CA SER A 135 10.69 11.57 -11.16
C SER A 135 10.58 10.35 -10.25
N GLY A 136 9.36 9.85 -10.03
CA GLY A 136 9.11 8.72 -9.13
C GLY A 136 7.91 8.92 -8.22
N PRO A 137 7.69 7.96 -7.30
CA PRO A 137 6.70 8.07 -6.24
C PRO A 137 7.21 9.00 -5.12
N GLU A 138 6.49 10.07 -4.85
CA GLU A 138 6.82 11.06 -3.82
C GLU A 138 5.62 11.33 -2.92
N LYS A 139 5.88 11.66 -1.64
CA LYS A 139 4.84 12.17 -0.76
C LYS A 139 4.74 13.68 -0.92
N MET A 140 3.54 14.16 -1.23
CA MET A 140 3.27 15.58 -1.43
C MET A 140 2.16 16.06 -0.50
N SER A 141 2.17 17.36 -0.18
CA SER A 141 1.08 17.97 0.58
C SER A 141 -0.16 18.12 -0.29
N ALA A 142 -1.33 18.24 0.34
CA ALA A 142 -2.59 18.44 -0.38
C ALA A 142 -2.54 19.63 -1.35
N GLN A 143 -1.93 20.75 -0.93
CA GLN A 143 -1.83 21.94 -1.79
C GLN A 143 -0.97 21.68 -3.03
N GLN A 144 0.16 20.97 -2.88
CA GLN A 144 1.03 20.64 -4.00
C GLN A 144 0.33 19.70 -5.00
N VAL A 145 -0.37 18.68 -4.50
CA VAL A 145 -1.12 17.76 -5.36
C VAL A 145 -2.20 18.51 -6.14
N GLN A 146 -2.95 19.40 -5.48
CA GLN A 146 -3.96 20.21 -6.16
C GLN A 146 -3.36 21.11 -7.25
N GLN A 147 -2.23 21.76 -6.96
CA GLN A 147 -1.53 22.60 -7.94
C GLN A 147 -1.08 21.78 -9.16
N LEU A 148 -0.49 20.61 -8.93
CA LEU A 148 -0.07 19.73 -10.02
C LEU A 148 -1.25 19.26 -10.87
N LEU A 149 -2.36 18.87 -10.24
CA LEU A 149 -3.56 18.43 -10.93
C LEU A 149 -4.24 19.55 -11.73
N GLN A 150 -4.18 20.80 -11.25
CA GLN A 150 -4.69 21.97 -12.00
C GLN A 150 -3.81 22.32 -13.21
N ASN A 151 -2.51 22.08 -13.10
CA ASN A 151 -1.52 22.35 -14.16
C ASN A 151 -1.28 21.13 -15.07
N GLN A 152 -2.14 20.11 -15.02
CA GLN A 152 -2.06 18.96 -15.93
C GLN A 152 -2.36 19.43 -17.37
N PRO A 153 -1.51 19.06 -18.35
CA PRO A 153 -1.74 19.38 -19.76
C PRO A 153 -2.89 18.59 -20.38
#